data_AF-A0A2R6DPB2-F1
#
_entry.id   AF-A0A2R6DPB2-F1
#
_cell.length_a   1.000
_cell.length_b   1.000
_cell.length_c   1.000
_cell.angle_alpha   90.00
_cell.angle_beta   90.00
_cell.angle_gamma   90.00
#
_symmetry.space_group_name_H-M   'P 1'
#
loop_
_entity.id
_entity.type
_entity.pdbx_description
1 polymer ?
#
loop_
_entity_poly.entity_id
_entity_poly.type
_entity_poly.pdbx_seq_one_letter_code
_entity_poly.pdbx_strand_id
1 'polypeptide(L)'
;MAEFQVAVADPDDGHTYQFDVEGQDANRFLGRDIGEEVDGGAVGLSGYTLEVTGGSDDAGRPMRGDVAGPDLKALLLDGGTGFDPTRDGERRRITVRIDDLLGDDTGDEAE
;
A
#
# COMPACT_ATOMS: atom_id res chain seq x y z
N MET A 1 0.23 4.71 17.58
CA MET A 1 -0.78 3.69 17.21
C MET A 1 -0.95 3.84 15.72
N ALA A 2 -0.96 2.74 14.96
CA ALA A 2 -1.17 2.85 13.52
C ALA A 2 -2.58 3.40 13.25
N GLU A 3 -2.63 4.35 12.32
CA GLU A 3 -3.85 4.92 11.76
C GLU A 3 -3.76 4.71 10.26
N PHE A 4 -4.82 4.19 9.65
CA PHE A 4 -4.87 3.98 8.20
C PHE A 4 -6.17 4.55 7.63
N GLN A 5 -6.05 5.15 6.45
CA GLN A 5 -7.19 5.36 5.58
C GLN A 5 -7.28 4.17 4.61
N VAL A 6 -8.35 3.38 4.73
CA VAL A 6 -8.58 2.20 3.91
C VAL A 6 -9.63 2.51 2.85
N ALA A 7 -9.25 2.40 1.58
CA ALA A 7 -10.16 2.49 0.45
C ALA A 7 -10.58 1.08 0.00
N VAL A 8 -11.85 0.74 0.18
CA VAL A 8 -12.43 -0.54 -0.24
C VAL A 8 -13.18 -0.33 -1.55
N ALA A 9 -12.75 -1.01 -2.61
CA ALA A 9 -13.43 -1.01 -3.89
C ALA A 9 -14.36 -2.24 -4.01
N ASP A 10 -15.61 -2.00 -4.40
CA ASP A 10 -16.55 -3.05 -4.78
C ASP A 10 -16.51 -3.22 -6.32
N PRO A 11 -16.03 -4.36 -6.84
CA PRO A 11 -15.94 -4.60 -8.27
C PRO A 11 -17.31 -4.84 -8.94
N ASP A 12 -18.34 -5.24 -8.19
CA ASP A 12 -19.67 -5.52 -8.74
C ASP A 12 -20.44 -4.22 -9.02
N ASP A 13 -20.36 -3.26 -8.10
CA ASP A 13 -21.03 -1.97 -8.21
C ASP A 13 -20.11 -0.85 -8.76
N GLY A 14 -18.79 -1.08 -8.80
CA GLY A 14 -17.78 -0.12 -9.27
C GLY A 14 -17.59 1.08 -8.33
N HIS A 15 -17.99 0.95 -7.08
CA HIS A 15 -17.90 2.00 -6.06
C HIS A 15 -16.67 1.82 -5.16
N THR A 16 -16.21 2.92 -4.58
CA THR A 16 -15.11 2.89 -3.60
C THR A 16 -15.53 3.65 -2.35
N TYR A 17 -15.29 3.03 -1.19
CA TYR A 17 -15.65 3.54 0.12
C TYR A 17 -14.39 3.75 0.94
N GLN A 18 -14.27 4.90 1.59
CA GLN A 18 -13.13 5.23 2.45
C GLN A 18 -13.51 5.06 3.92
N PHE A 19 -12.63 4.41 4.68
CA PHE A 19 -12.79 4.16 6.10
C PHE A 19 -11.52 4.58 6.84
N ASP A 20 -11.69 5.33 7.93
CA ASP A 20 -10.61 5.61 8.87
C ASP A 20 -10.59 4.47 9.90
N VAL A 21 -9.46 3.76 9.99
CA VAL A 21 -9.25 2.66 10.94
C VAL A 21 -8.11 2.96 11.88
N GLU A 22 -8.33 2.69 13.16
CA GLU A 22 -7.41 3.03 14.25
C GLU A 22 -7.23 1.84 15.20
N GLY A 23 -6.15 1.86 15.98
CA GLY A 23 -5.97 0.95 17.10
C GLY A 23 -5.95 -0.53 16.71
N GLN A 24 -6.84 -1.34 17.29
CA GLN A 24 -6.87 -2.79 17.03
C GLN A 24 -7.30 -3.12 15.60
N ASP A 25 -8.11 -2.27 14.97
CA ASP A 25 -8.58 -2.47 13.60
C ASP A 25 -7.45 -2.21 12.59
N ALA A 26 -6.69 -1.13 12.80
CA ALA A 26 -5.48 -0.83 12.04
C ALA A 26 -4.43 -1.96 12.14
N ASN A 27 -4.25 -2.56 13.33
CA ASN A 27 -3.28 -3.62 13.53
C ASN A 27 -3.54 -4.88 12.70
N ARG A 28 -4.76 -5.07 12.14
CA ARG A 28 -5.06 -6.22 11.28
C ARG A 28 -4.45 -6.11 9.89
N PHE A 29 -4.13 -4.89 9.45
CA PHE A 29 -3.47 -4.61 8.19
C PHE A 29 -1.94 -4.64 8.30
N LEU A 30 -1.40 -4.56 9.52
CA LEU A 30 0.05 -4.58 9.74
C LEU A 30 0.66 -5.94 9.41
N GLY A 31 1.76 -5.94 8.66
CA GLY A 31 2.50 -7.13 8.23
C GLY A 31 1.76 -7.96 7.20
N ARG A 32 0.83 -7.34 6.46
CA ARG A 32 0.15 -7.94 5.31
C ARG A 32 0.83 -7.51 4.03
N ASP A 33 0.97 -8.45 3.11
CA ASP A 33 1.55 -8.18 1.80
C ASP A 33 0.47 -7.87 0.76
N ILE A 34 0.86 -7.24 -0.34
CA ILE A 34 -0.01 -7.09 -1.51
C ILE A 34 -0.39 -8.49 -2.03
N GLY A 35 -1.69 -8.72 -2.17
CA GLY A 35 -2.30 -9.98 -2.56
C GLY A 35 -2.74 -10.85 -1.38
N GLU A 36 -2.48 -10.42 -0.13
CA GLU A 36 -3.02 -11.11 1.05
C GLU A 36 -4.45 -10.70 1.39
N GLU A 37 -5.14 -11.62 2.06
CA GLU A 37 -6.51 -11.45 2.53
C GLU A 37 -6.59 -10.95 3.99
N VAL A 38 -7.51 -10.03 4.24
CA VAL A 38 -7.83 -9.46 5.56
C VAL A 38 -9.32 -9.57 5.84
N ASP A 39 -9.69 -9.82 7.09
CA ASP A 39 -11.08 -9.85 7.53
C ASP A 39 -11.73 -8.46 7.38
N GLY A 40 -12.84 -8.39 6.64
CA GLY A 40 -13.58 -7.15 6.38
C GLY A 40 -14.20 -6.52 7.63
N GLY A 41 -14.27 -7.26 8.75
CA GLY A 41 -14.66 -6.72 10.04
C GLY A 41 -13.78 -5.56 10.51
N ALA A 42 -12.52 -5.47 10.04
CA ALA A 42 -11.62 -4.36 10.32
C ALA A 42 -12.13 -2.99 9.83
N VAL A 43 -13.01 -2.98 8.84
CA VAL A 43 -13.66 -1.76 8.28
C VAL A 43 -15.18 -1.79 8.45
N GLY A 44 -15.69 -2.65 9.34
CA GLY A 44 -17.13 -2.80 9.58
C GLY A 44 -17.89 -3.65 8.54
N LEU A 45 -17.20 -4.26 7.58
CA LEU A 45 -17.76 -5.16 6.57
C LEU A 45 -17.74 -6.62 7.07
N SER A 46 -18.51 -6.89 8.12
CA SER A 46 -18.56 -8.22 8.74
C SER A 46 -19.05 -9.29 7.75
N GLY A 47 -18.31 -10.39 7.63
CA GLY A 47 -18.63 -11.49 6.71
C GLY A 47 -18.04 -11.34 5.31
N TYR A 48 -17.29 -10.27 5.05
CA TYR A 48 -16.51 -10.09 3.84
C TYR A 48 -15.03 -10.36 4.08
N THR A 49 -14.33 -10.75 3.03
CA THR A 49 -12.88 -10.88 2.97
C THR A 49 -12.37 -9.86 1.96
N LEU A 50 -11.35 -9.10 2.34
CA LEU A 50 -10.76 -8.05 1.53
C LEU A 50 -9.36 -8.48 1.08
N GLU A 51 -9.01 -8.20 -0.16
CA GLU A 51 -7.63 -8.38 -0.66
C GLU A 51 -6.87 -7.04 -0.57
N VAL A 52 -5.64 -7.08 -0.06
CA VAL A 52 -4.74 -5.94 -0.11
C VAL A 52 -4.22 -5.78 -1.54
N THR A 53 -4.76 -4.81 -2.28
CA THR A 53 -4.36 -4.60 -3.68
C THR A 53 -3.20 -3.62 -3.86
N GLY A 54 -2.89 -2.84 -2.82
CA GLY A 54 -1.82 -1.85 -2.84
C GLY A 54 -1.99 -0.79 -1.77
N GLY A 55 -1.24 0.30 -1.91
CA GLY A 55 -1.35 1.49 -1.06
C GLY A 55 -0.14 2.41 -1.23
N SER A 56 -0.05 3.40 -0.35
CA SER A 56 1.00 4.41 -0.36
C SER A 56 1.36 4.82 1.05
N ASP A 57 2.58 5.33 1.23
CA ASP A 57 3.00 5.94 2.49
C ASP A 57 2.63 7.44 2.57
N ASP A 58 3.01 8.06 3.69
CA ASP A 58 2.80 9.48 3.98
C ASP A 58 3.46 10.42 2.96
N ALA A 59 4.52 9.98 2.27
CA ALA A 59 5.18 10.73 1.21
C ALA A 59 4.51 10.54 -0.16
N GLY A 60 3.44 9.74 -0.25
CA GLY A 60 2.74 9.39 -1.47
C GLY A 60 3.51 8.41 -2.35
N ARG A 61 4.53 7.72 -1.82
CA ARG A 61 5.26 6.69 -2.58
C ARG A 61 4.40 5.43 -2.65
N PRO A 62 4.20 4.85 -3.84
CA PRO A 62 3.37 3.65 -3.97
C PRO A 62 4.11 2.42 -3.45
N MET A 63 3.35 1.48 -2.88
CA MET A 63 3.79 0.12 -2.59
C MET A 63 3.88 -0.71 -3.87
N ARG A 64 4.79 -1.68 -3.90
CA ARG A 64 5.05 -2.48 -5.11
C ARG A 64 5.22 -3.97 -4.78
N GLY A 65 4.24 -4.77 -5.22
CA GLY A 65 4.14 -6.22 -4.97
C GLY A 65 5.30 -7.09 -5.48
N ASP A 66 6.09 -6.58 -6.42
CA ASP A 66 7.25 -7.28 -7.01
C ASP A 66 8.58 -6.92 -6.35
N VAL A 67 8.55 -6.14 -5.26
CA VAL A 67 9.74 -5.58 -4.61
C VAL A 67 9.83 -5.98 -3.14
N ALA A 68 10.48 -7.10 -2.88
CA ALA A 68 10.89 -7.47 -1.53
C ALA A 68 12.14 -6.68 -1.07
N GLY A 69 12.29 -6.49 0.25
CA GLY A 69 13.49 -5.92 0.86
C GLY A 69 13.19 -5.02 2.06
N PRO A 70 14.13 -4.12 2.44
CA PRO A 70 13.86 -3.12 3.47
C PRO A 70 12.86 -2.07 2.98
N ASP A 71 12.19 -1.38 3.92
CA ASP A 71 10.99 -0.54 3.73
C ASP A 71 10.95 0.27 2.43
N LEU A 72 12.07 0.90 2.05
CA LEU A 72 12.17 1.74 0.86
C LEU A 72 13.26 1.27 -0.11
N LYS A 73 12.95 1.30 -1.40
CA LYS A 73 13.89 0.92 -2.46
C LYS A 73 13.88 1.90 -3.62
N ALA A 74 15.07 2.36 -4.00
CA ALA A 74 15.26 3.19 -5.19
C ALA A 74 15.53 2.32 -6.42
N LEU A 75 14.60 2.32 -7.38
CA LEU A 75 14.64 1.50 -8.59
C LEU A 75 14.73 2.37 -9.84
N LEU A 76 15.46 1.90 -10.87
CA LEU A 76 15.47 2.54 -12.19
C LEU A 76 14.34 1.94 -13.05
N LEU A 77 13.23 2.67 -13.15
CA LEU A 77 12.01 2.22 -13.81
C LEU A 77 11.94 2.71 -15.26
N ASP A 78 11.35 1.91 -16.14
CA ASP A 78 10.97 2.25 -17.51
C ASP A 78 9.44 2.33 -17.72
N GLY A 79 8.66 1.97 -16.69
CA GLY A 79 7.21 2.16 -16.60
C GLY A 79 6.59 1.40 -15.43
N GLY A 80 5.26 1.44 -15.30
CA GLY A 80 4.49 0.66 -14.32
C GLY A 80 4.19 1.40 -13.02
N THR A 81 4.00 0.66 -11.93
CA THR A 81 3.64 1.23 -10.62
C THR A 81 4.69 2.25 -10.15
N GLY A 82 4.24 3.48 -9.95
CA GLY A 82 5.07 4.63 -9.56
C GLY A 82 5.75 5.37 -10.70
N PHE A 83 5.66 4.91 -11.96
CA PHE A 83 6.23 5.61 -13.11
C PHE A 83 5.39 5.48 -14.38
N ASP A 84 4.84 6.61 -14.85
CA ASP A 84 4.19 6.71 -16.16
C ASP A 84 5.10 7.46 -17.16
N PRO A 85 5.77 6.76 -18.10
CA PRO A 85 6.71 7.36 -19.03
C PRO A 85 5.97 8.15 -20.12
N THR A 86 6.42 9.38 -20.39
CA THR A 86 5.79 10.25 -21.42
C THR A 86 6.40 10.10 -22.82
N ARG A 87 7.49 9.35 -22.94
CA ARG A 87 8.24 9.15 -24.19
C ARG A 87 8.94 7.80 -24.20
N ASP A 88 9.08 7.22 -25.38
CA ASP A 88 9.79 5.96 -25.56
C ASP A 88 11.23 6.02 -25.04
N GLY A 89 11.60 4.99 -24.27
CA GLY A 89 12.91 4.85 -23.67
C GLY A 89 13.18 5.79 -22.48
N GLU A 90 12.17 6.50 -21.95
CA GLU A 90 12.34 7.22 -20.69
C GLU A 90 12.57 6.24 -19.53
N ARG A 91 13.59 6.53 -18.72
CA ARG A 91 13.83 5.83 -17.47
C ARG A 91 14.03 6.82 -16.35
N ARG A 92 13.49 6.53 -15.17
CA ARG A 92 13.61 7.38 -14.00
C ARG A 92 13.93 6.55 -12.77
N ARG A 93 14.83 7.08 -11.93
CA ARG A 93 15.04 6.50 -10.60
C ARG A 93 13.92 6.99 -9.68
N ILE A 94 13.13 6.07 -9.15
CA ILE A 94 12.01 6.34 -8.26
C ILE A 94 12.14 5.47 -7.01
N THR A 95 11.84 6.08 -5.87
CA THR A 95 11.76 5.37 -4.59
C THR A 95 10.34 4.85 -4.41
N VAL A 96 10.22 3.55 -4.20
CA VAL A 96 8.95 2.86 -3.92
C VAL A 96 9.03 2.21 -2.55
N ARG A 97 7.86 1.94 -1.97
CA ARG A 97 7.72 1.10 -0.78
C ARG A 97 7.59 -0.36 -1.21
N ILE A 98 8.05 -1.27 -0.35
CA ILE A 98 7.93 -2.73 -0.56
C ILE A 98 6.46 -3.19 -0.44
N ASP A 99 6.23 -4.49 -0.57
CA ASP A 99 4.89 -5.07 -0.58
C ASP A 99 4.22 -5.20 0.79
N ASP A 100 4.99 -5.18 1.88
CA ASP A 100 4.48 -5.28 3.25
C ASP A 100 3.92 -3.96 3.81
N LEU A 101 2.76 -4.02 4.47
CA LEU A 101 2.21 -2.95 5.30
C LEU A 101 2.90 -2.90 6.67
N LEU A 102 4.10 -2.35 6.75
CA LEU A 102 4.75 -2.06 8.04
C LEU A 102 4.24 -0.73 8.62
N GLY A 103 3.98 -0.74 9.92
CA GLY A 103 3.47 0.41 10.68
C GLY A 103 4.61 1.21 11.30
N ASP A 104 4.48 2.53 11.19
CA ASP A 104 5.42 3.57 11.64
C ASP A 104 6.62 3.80 10.69
N ASP A 105 6.43 4.69 9.70
CA ASP A 105 7.50 5.31 8.89
C ASP A 105 8.20 6.45 9.67
N THR A 106 8.42 6.29 10.98
CA THR A 106 9.32 7.19 11.71
C THR A 106 10.73 6.94 11.19
N GLY A 107 11.13 7.76 10.23
CA GLY A 107 12.33 7.60 9.42
C GLY A 107 13.56 7.28 10.23
N ASP A 108 14.21 6.17 9.87
CA ASP A 108 15.65 6.02 10.07
C ASP A 108 16.32 6.96 9.06
N GLU A 109 16.45 8.23 9.44
CA GLU A 109 17.49 9.09 8.88
C GLU A 109 18.83 8.51 9.34
N ALA A 110 19.27 7.44 8.66
CA ALA A 110 20.59 6.88 8.85
C ALA A 110 21.62 7.87 8.28
N GLU A 111 22.40 8.46 9.18
CA GLU A 111 23.64 9.21 8.94
C GLU A 111 24.66 8.47 8.04
#